data_AF-A0A6H3SAV0-F1
#
_entry.id   AF-A0A6H3SAV0-F1
#
_cell.length_a   1.000
_cell.length_b   1.000
_cell.length_c   1.000
_cell.angle_alpha   90.00
_cell.angle_beta   90.00
_cell.angle_gamma   90.00
#
_symmetry.space_group_name_H-M   'P 1'
#
loop_
_entity.id
_entity.type
_entity.pdbx_description
1 polymer ?
#
loop_
_entity_poly.entity_id
_entity_poly.type
_entity_poly.pdbx_seq_one_letter_code
_entity_poly.pdbx_strand_id
1 'polypeptide(L)'
;MEKKVVYRIATIADYDREALYFRKMHAEGWKLKEVTYSNLVVAVKYTFEKCQSEQVSYQLDFYPMKKSDRASYLQLFKDCGWEHITDFNGFSYFRKLHSGIESDAEFEIYNDAAGKLAMVKRILTRRMFPILLLFLALLPVFSKFVTGGSSFSWEMFLIVIIDGVLLIVHAIQISYIFWRLSQKWKELSNK
;
A
#
# COMPACT_ATOMS: atom_id res chain seq x y z
N MET A 1 -1.48 -28.23 -4.51
CA MET A 1 -0.41 -27.21 -4.54
C MET A 1 -0.21 -26.68 -3.14
N GLU A 2 1.03 -26.71 -2.64
CA GLU A 2 1.39 -26.21 -1.32
C GLU A 2 1.18 -24.68 -1.24
N LYS A 3 0.66 -24.21 -0.10
CA LYS A 3 0.34 -22.79 0.15
C LYS A 3 1.08 -22.30 1.38
N LYS A 4 1.56 -21.06 1.35
CA LYS A 4 2.18 -20.36 2.48
C LYS A 4 1.44 -19.05 2.73
N VAL A 5 1.10 -18.78 3.98
CA VAL A 5 0.42 -17.55 4.39
C VAL A 5 1.34 -16.77 5.31
N VAL A 6 1.49 -15.47 5.05
CA VAL A 6 2.29 -14.56 5.87
C VAL A 6 1.48 -13.29 6.17
N TYR A 7 1.48 -12.87 7.42
CA TYR A 7 0.88 -11.61 7.86
C TYR A 7 1.96 -10.54 8.04
N ARG A 8 1.76 -9.34 7.49
CA ARG A 8 2.67 -8.20 7.70
C ARG A 8 1.87 -6.92 7.89
N ILE A 9 2.41 -6.02 8.70
CA ILE A 9 1.95 -4.64 8.78
C ILE A 9 2.60 -3.89 7.62
N ALA A 10 1.79 -3.40 6.69
CA ALA A 10 2.22 -2.61 5.55
C ALA A 10 1.24 -1.46 5.34
N THR A 11 1.77 -0.29 5.00
CA THR A 11 0.96 0.88 4.66
C THR A 11 0.98 1.12 3.15
N ILE A 12 0.14 2.04 2.68
CA ILE A 12 0.16 2.50 1.29
C ILE A 12 1.52 3.06 0.82
N ALA A 13 2.41 3.44 1.73
CA ALA A 13 3.74 3.95 1.39
C ALA A 13 4.79 2.82 1.35
N ASP A 14 4.41 1.57 1.68
CA ASP A 14 5.29 0.41 1.71
C ASP A 14 5.45 -0.32 0.38
N TYR A 15 4.82 0.16 -0.69
CA TYR A 15 4.68 -0.55 -1.95
C TYR A 15 6.01 -1.04 -2.58
N ASP A 16 7.10 -0.29 -2.52
CA ASP A 16 8.40 -0.79 -3.03
C ASP A 16 9.00 -1.87 -2.14
N ARG A 17 8.86 -1.73 -0.82
CA ARG A 17 9.34 -2.74 0.13
C ARG A 17 8.56 -4.04 -0.02
N GLU A 18 7.26 -3.93 -0.27
CA GLU A 18 6.40 -5.07 -0.59
C GLU A 18 6.86 -5.74 -1.88
N ALA A 19 7.08 -4.97 -2.97
CA ALA A 19 7.64 -5.49 -4.22
C ALA A 19 8.97 -6.25 -4.01
N LEU A 20 9.92 -5.65 -3.29
CA LEU A 20 11.21 -6.28 -2.97
C LEU A 20 11.04 -7.56 -2.15
N TYR A 21 10.12 -7.55 -1.19
CA TYR A 21 9.80 -8.74 -0.40
C TYR A 21 9.23 -9.87 -1.27
N PHE A 22 8.32 -9.56 -2.20
CA PHE A 22 7.75 -10.57 -3.09
C PHE A 22 8.80 -11.14 -4.05
N ARG A 23 9.72 -10.31 -4.57
CA ARG A 23 10.87 -10.78 -5.34
C ARG A 23 11.71 -11.79 -4.55
N LYS A 24 12.04 -11.46 -3.29
CA LYS A 24 12.78 -12.37 -2.41
C LYS A 24 12.03 -13.70 -2.20
N MET A 25 10.73 -13.64 -1.91
CA MET A 25 9.91 -14.84 -1.72
C MET A 25 9.85 -15.71 -2.98
N HIS A 26 9.77 -15.11 -4.16
CA HIS A 26 9.76 -15.84 -5.42
C HIS A 26 11.10 -16.56 -5.67
N ALA A 27 12.23 -15.91 -5.37
CA ALA A 27 13.55 -16.55 -5.40
C ALA A 27 13.68 -17.70 -4.38
N GLU A 28 12.87 -17.73 -3.34
CA GLU A 28 12.76 -18.86 -2.39
C GLU A 28 11.74 -19.93 -2.85
N GLY A 29 11.20 -19.81 -4.06
CA GLY A 29 10.20 -20.71 -4.63
C GLY A 29 8.77 -20.46 -4.12
N TRP A 30 8.44 -19.24 -3.73
CA TRP A 30 7.11 -18.82 -3.28
C TRP A 30 6.59 -17.65 -4.11
N LYS A 31 5.73 -17.92 -5.09
CA LYS A 31 5.09 -16.87 -5.88
C LYS A 31 3.85 -16.32 -5.18
N LEU A 32 3.73 -15.00 -5.16
CA LEU A 32 2.53 -14.33 -4.64
C LEU A 32 1.32 -14.72 -5.49
N LYS A 33 0.22 -15.06 -4.81
CA LYS A 33 -1.06 -15.44 -5.42
C LYS A 33 -2.15 -14.43 -5.10
N GLU A 34 -2.22 -13.99 -3.85
CA GLU A 34 -3.33 -13.16 -3.37
C GLU A 34 -2.87 -12.27 -2.22
N VAL A 35 -3.48 -11.09 -2.13
CA VAL A 35 -3.28 -10.14 -1.02
C VAL A 35 -4.66 -9.75 -0.48
N THR A 36 -4.86 -9.95 0.82
CA THR A 36 -6.12 -9.61 1.51
C THR A 36 -5.84 -8.89 2.82
N TYR A 37 -6.86 -8.23 3.39
CA TYR A 37 -6.76 -7.64 4.71
C TYR A 37 -7.40 -8.56 5.74
N SER A 38 -6.72 -8.80 6.87
CA SER A 38 -7.27 -9.58 7.97
C SER A 38 -7.66 -8.65 9.12
N ASN A 39 -8.97 -8.49 9.34
CA ASN A 39 -9.51 -7.69 10.44
C ASN A 39 -9.12 -8.25 11.82
N LEU A 40 -8.93 -9.56 11.93
CA LEU A 40 -8.63 -10.23 13.21
C LEU A 40 -7.22 -9.92 13.73
N VAL A 41 -6.24 -9.82 12.82
CA VAL A 41 -4.83 -9.54 13.16
C VAL A 41 -4.44 -8.10 12.81
N VAL A 42 -5.37 -7.32 12.23
CA VAL A 42 -5.16 -5.93 11.77
C VAL A 42 -3.89 -5.84 10.90
N ALA A 43 -3.78 -6.76 9.94
CA ALA A 43 -2.58 -6.93 9.12
C ALA A 43 -2.92 -7.33 7.68
N VAL A 44 -1.99 -7.04 6.76
CA VAL A 44 -2.06 -7.51 5.39
C VAL A 44 -1.67 -8.99 5.36
N LYS A 45 -2.53 -9.81 4.77
CA LYS A 45 -2.34 -11.24 4.58
C LYS A 45 -1.89 -11.48 3.14
N TYR A 46 -0.68 -12.01 3.00
CA TYR A 46 -0.13 -12.48 1.73
C TYR A 46 -0.28 -13.99 1.63
N THR A 47 -0.92 -14.46 0.56
CA THR A 47 -1.00 -15.88 0.22
C THR A 47 -0.05 -16.16 -0.93
N PHE A 48 0.86 -17.11 -0.70
CA PHE A 48 1.81 -17.60 -1.68
C PHE A 48 1.49 -19.03 -2.07
N GLU A 49 1.91 -19.41 -3.26
CA GLU A 49 1.89 -20.77 -3.76
C GLU A 49 3.31 -21.22 -4.14
N LYS A 50 3.60 -22.50 -3.96
CA LYS A 50 4.91 -23.06 -4.30
C LYS A 50 5.15 -22.95 -5.81
N CYS A 51 6.35 -22.51 -6.19
CA CYS A 51 6.83 -22.42 -7.57
C CYS A 51 8.30 -22.85 -7.66
N GLN A 52 8.82 -22.92 -8.89
CA GLN A 52 10.26 -22.99 -9.10
C GLN A 52 10.90 -21.67 -8.67
N SER A 53 12.14 -21.74 -8.21
CA SER A 53 12.91 -20.54 -7.87
C SER A 53 13.28 -19.84 -9.16
N GLU A 54 12.73 -18.65 -9.38
CA GLU A 54 12.91 -17.86 -10.59
C GLU A 54 13.25 -16.40 -10.22
N GLN A 55 14.04 -15.74 -11.06
CA GLN A 55 14.30 -14.31 -10.93
C GLN A 55 13.12 -13.55 -11.54
N VAL A 56 12.37 -12.86 -10.69
CA VAL A 56 11.12 -12.18 -11.07
C VAL A 56 11.09 -10.78 -10.49
N SER A 57 10.73 -9.81 -11.32
CA SER A 57 10.44 -8.45 -10.87
C SER A 57 8.99 -8.32 -10.44
N TYR A 58 8.78 -7.74 -9.27
CA TYR A 58 7.46 -7.39 -8.77
C TYR A 58 7.33 -5.87 -8.76
N GLN A 59 6.20 -5.35 -9.23
CA GLN A 59 5.86 -3.94 -9.13
C GLN A 59 4.40 -3.73 -8.76
N LEU A 60 4.17 -2.67 -8.00
CA LEU A 60 2.85 -2.28 -7.52
C LEU A 60 2.56 -0.91 -8.12
N ASP A 61 1.56 -0.83 -8.99
CA ASP A 61 1.16 0.44 -9.61
C ASP A 61 -0.09 1.01 -8.94
N PHE A 62 -0.10 2.33 -8.72
CA PHE A 62 -1.23 3.07 -8.17
C PHE A 62 -1.82 3.95 -9.27
N TYR A 63 -2.69 3.34 -10.08
CA TYR A 63 -3.40 4.02 -11.16
C TYR A 63 -4.91 3.94 -10.95
N PRO A 64 -5.54 4.99 -10.40
CA PRO A 64 -6.96 4.98 -10.14
C PRO A 64 -7.74 5.28 -11.43
N MET A 65 -8.15 4.23 -12.12
CA MET A 65 -8.87 4.27 -13.40
C MET A 65 -10.38 4.01 -13.23
N LYS A 66 -11.16 4.33 -14.27
CA LYS A 66 -12.57 3.92 -14.34
C LYS A 66 -12.65 2.41 -14.61
N LYS A 67 -13.74 1.78 -14.19
CA LYS A 67 -13.96 0.34 -14.43
C LYS A 67 -13.95 -0.01 -15.93
N SER A 68 -14.44 0.89 -16.79
CA SER A 68 -14.41 0.73 -18.25
C SER A 68 -13.00 0.58 -18.82
N ASP A 69 -12.02 1.26 -18.22
CA ASP A 69 -10.67 1.37 -18.75
C ASP A 69 -9.77 0.23 -18.27
N ARG A 70 -10.29 -0.60 -17.36
CA ARG A 70 -9.58 -1.68 -16.67
C ARG A 70 -9.00 -2.70 -17.63
N ALA A 71 -9.79 -3.13 -18.61
CA ALA A 71 -9.37 -4.13 -19.58
C ALA A 71 -8.21 -3.61 -20.44
N SER A 72 -8.33 -2.40 -20.98
CA SER A 72 -7.29 -1.76 -21.78
C SER A 72 -6.01 -1.52 -20.99
N TYR A 73 -6.13 -1.10 -19.72
CA TYR A 73 -4.99 -0.95 -18.82
C TYR A 73 -4.25 -2.28 -18.61
N LEU A 74 -4.95 -3.36 -18.24
CA LEU A 74 -4.30 -4.66 -18.04
C LEU A 74 -3.70 -5.23 -19.32
N GLN A 75 -4.33 -4.97 -20.47
CA GLN A 75 -3.82 -5.39 -21.77
C GLN A 75 -2.48 -4.70 -22.09
N LEU A 76 -2.35 -3.39 -21.84
CA LEU A 76 -1.10 -2.65 -22.02
C LEU A 76 0.06 -3.30 -21.21
N PHE A 77 -0.19 -3.66 -19.95
CA PHE A 77 0.80 -4.33 -19.12
C PHE A 77 1.17 -5.72 -19.66
N LYS A 78 0.17 -6.49 -20.09
CA LYS A 78 0.36 -7.81 -20.68
C LYS A 78 1.21 -7.75 -21.95
N ASP A 79 0.97 -6.76 -22.81
CA ASP A 79 1.72 -6.55 -24.05
C ASP A 79 3.20 -6.21 -23.76
N CYS A 80 3.49 -5.60 -22.61
CA CYS A 80 4.84 -5.33 -22.10
C CYS A 80 5.44 -6.51 -21.29
N GLY A 81 4.80 -7.67 -21.27
CA GLY A 81 5.28 -8.87 -20.57
C GLY A 81 4.98 -8.91 -19.07
N TRP A 82 4.17 -7.98 -18.55
CA TRP A 82 3.74 -8.01 -17.15
C TRP A 82 2.51 -8.91 -16.97
N GLU A 83 2.57 -9.77 -15.95
CA GLU A 83 1.45 -10.57 -15.49
C GLU A 83 0.76 -9.86 -14.30
N HIS A 84 -0.54 -9.60 -14.42
CA HIS A 84 -1.35 -9.12 -13.30
C HIS A 84 -1.64 -10.25 -12.32
N ILE A 85 -1.46 -9.98 -11.04
CA ILE A 85 -1.65 -10.96 -9.96
C ILE A 85 -2.98 -10.71 -9.24
N THR A 86 -3.14 -9.50 -8.70
CA THR A 86 -4.28 -9.13 -7.87
C THR A 86 -4.38 -7.62 -7.71
N ASP A 87 -5.50 -7.17 -7.15
CA ASP A 87 -5.71 -5.80 -6.72
C ASP A 87 -5.87 -5.74 -5.22
N PHE A 88 -5.11 -4.88 -4.56
CA PHE A 88 -5.25 -4.68 -3.14
C PHE A 88 -5.01 -3.23 -2.76
N ASN A 89 -5.93 -2.68 -1.96
CA ASN A 89 -5.86 -1.32 -1.45
C ASN A 89 -5.57 -0.27 -2.56
N GLY A 90 -6.18 -0.45 -3.74
CA GLY A 90 -6.04 0.44 -4.90
C GLY A 90 -4.72 0.33 -5.66
N PHE A 91 -3.85 -0.61 -5.29
CA PHE A 91 -2.69 -0.99 -6.10
C PHE A 91 -3.01 -2.20 -6.96
N SER A 92 -2.53 -2.18 -8.20
CA SER A 92 -2.46 -3.33 -9.09
C SER A 92 -1.10 -4.00 -8.92
N TYR A 93 -1.08 -5.29 -8.62
CA TYR A 93 0.15 -6.05 -8.36
C TYR A 93 0.54 -6.77 -9.63
N PHE A 94 1.77 -6.54 -10.09
CA PHE A 94 2.31 -7.14 -11.30
C PHE A 94 3.59 -7.90 -11.02
N ARG A 95 3.85 -8.92 -11.84
CA ARG A 95 5.14 -9.57 -11.93
C ARG A 95 5.61 -9.72 -13.38
N LYS A 96 6.91 -9.69 -13.59
CA LYS A 96 7.55 -9.93 -14.90
C LYS A 96 8.79 -10.79 -14.69
N LEU A 97 8.90 -11.89 -15.44
CA LEU A 97 10.04 -12.80 -15.39
C LEU A 97 11.29 -12.08 -15.96
N HIS A 98 12.45 -12.27 -15.33
CA HIS A 98 13.71 -11.74 -15.85
C HIS A 98 14.15 -12.59 -17.06
N SER A 99 14.03 -12.04 -18.26
CA SER A 99 14.69 -12.53 -19.48
C SER A 99 16.09 -11.93 -19.51
N GLY A 100 17.13 -12.76 -19.52
CA GLY A 100 18.54 -12.38 -19.28
C GLY A 100 19.21 -11.45 -20.31
N ILE A 101 18.45 -10.71 -21.11
CA ILE A 101 18.93 -9.75 -22.12
C ILE A 101 18.41 -8.32 -21.83
N GLU A 102 17.40 -8.17 -20.98
CA GLU A 102 16.73 -6.88 -20.74
C GLU A 102 17.45 -6.04 -19.68
N SER A 103 17.49 -4.72 -19.88
CA SER A 103 18.05 -3.78 -18.91
C SER A 103 17.18 -3.67 -17.65
N ASP A 104 17.76 -3.32 -16.49
CA ASP A 104 16.99 -3.13 -15.23
C ASP A 104 15.81 -2.15 -15.39
N ALA A 105 15.90 -1.20 -16.33
CA ALA A 105 14.85 -0.24 -16.65
C ALA A 105 13.62 -0.85 -17.31
N GLU A 106 13.75 -1.97 -18.03
CA GLU A 106 12.64 -2.69 -18.67
C GLU A 106 11.79 -3.50 -17.68
N PHE A 107 12.26 -3.59 -16.44
CA PHE A 107 11.55 -4.17 -15.31
C PHE A 107 10.95 -3.10 -14.39
N GLU A 108 10.90 -1.85 -14.84
CA GLU A 108 10.17 -0.78 -14.19
C GLU A 108 8.95 -0.33 -14.97
N ILE A 109 7.81 -0.18 -14.27
CA ILE A 109 6.57 0.35 -14.85
C ILE A 109 6.77 1.83 -15.23
N TYR A 110 7.53 2.57 -14.42
CA TYR A 110 7.93 3.94 -14.70
C TYR A 110 9.45 3.99 -14.78
N ASN A 111 9.98 4.23 -15.98
CA ASN A 111 11.43 4.32 -16.22
C ASN A 111 12.00 5.73 -15.98
N ASP A 112 11.13 6.74 -15.87
CA ASP A 112 11.50 8.13 -15.62
C ASP A 112 11.11 8.60 -14.20
N ALA A 113 11.87 9.56 -13.68
CA ALA A 113 11.64 10.12 -12.36
C ALA A 113 10.28 10.85 -12.27
N ALA A 114 9.81 11.47 -13.35
CA ALA A 114 8.55 12.22 -13.36
C ALA A 114 7.33 11.29 -13.24
N GLY A 115 7.35 10.13 -13.89
CA GLY A 115 6.34 9.07 -13.75
C GLY A 115 6.26 8.53 -12.33
N LYS A 116 7.42 8.20 -11.73
CA LYS A 116 7.50 7.77 -10.32
C LYS A 116 6.98 8.86 -9.37
N LEU A 117 7.35 10.12 -9.61
CA LEU A 117 6.90 11.25 -8.81
C LEU A 117 5.38 11.49 -8.95
N ALA A 118 4.84 11.35 -10.16
CA ALA A 118 3.41 11.45 -10.42
C ALA A 118 2.62 10.38 -9.66
N MET A 119 3.13 9.15 -9.61
CA MET A 119 2.54 8.08 -8.80
C MET A 119 2.55 8.44 -7.30
N VAL A 120 3.70 8.90 -6.76
CA VAL A 120 3.80 9.35 -5.36
C VAL A 120 2.81 10.47 -5.07
N LYS A 121 2.70 11.47 -5.97
CA LYS A 121 1.73 12.57 -5.86
C LYS A 121 0.30 12.06 -5.82
N ARG A 122 -0.07 11.10 -6.69
CA ARG A 122 -1.40 10.49 -6.70
C ARG A 122 -1.71 9.78 -5.39
N ILE A 123 -0.76 9.00 -4.85
CA ILE A 123 -0.91 8.33 -3.56
C ILE A 123 -1.13 9.36 -2.45
N LEU A 124 -0.27 10.38 -2.37
CA LEU A 124 -0.39 11.46 -1.40
C LEU A 124 -1.78 12.11 -1.47
N THR A 125 -2.17 12.63 -2.62
CA THR A 125 -3.43 13.37 -2.76
C THR A 125 -4.65 12.48 -2.51
N ARG A 126 -4.70 11.27 -3.09
CA ARG A 126 -5.91 10.43 -3.01
C ARG A 126 -6.03 9.64 -1.72
N ARG A 127 -4.94 9.41 -0.99
CA ARG A 127 -4.97 8.61 0.24
C ARG A 127 -4.75 9.43 1.50
N MET A 128 -3.87 10.43 1.50
CA MET A 128 -3.71 11.26 2.68
C MET A 128 -4.92 12.15 2.93
N PHE A 129 -5.57 12.66 1.88
CA PHE A 129 -6.71 13.56 2.05
C PHE A 129 -7.87 12.90 2.81
N PRO A 130 -8.35 11.68 2.46
CA PRO A 130 -9.36 10.99 3.27
C PRO A 130 -8.93 10.68 4.70
N ILE A 131 -7.66 10.28 4.92
CA ILE A 131 -7.14 9.97 6.27
C ILE A 131 -7.12 11.23 7.13
N LEU A 132 -6.71 12.37 6.55
CA LEU A 132 -6.69 13.66 7.23
C LEU A 132 -8.12 14.14 7.54
N LEU A 133 -9.05 14.00 6.60
CA LEU A 133 -10.46 14.34 6.86
C LEU A 133 -11.05 13.50 8.00
N LEU A 134 -10.76 12.19 8.01
CA LEU A 134 -11.21 11.31 9.09
C LEU A 134 -10.60 11.74 10.44
N PHE A 135 -9.30 12.04 10.46
CA PHE A 135 -8.63 12.54 11.66
C PHE A 135 -9.26 13.85 12.16
N LEU A 136 -9.50 14.81 11.26
CA LEU A 136 -10.16 16.09 11.59
C LEU A 136 -11.60 15.89 12.09
N ALA A 137 -12.33 14.89 11.60
CA ALA A 137 -13.68 14.57 12.06
C ALA A 137 -13.71 13.97 13.48
N LEU A 138 -12.62 13.34 13.93
CA LEU A 138 -12.48 12.80 15.29
C LEU A 138 -12.13 13.89 16.33
N LEU A 139 -11.44 14.97 15.93
CA LEU A 139 -11.03 16.03 16.86
C LEU A 139 -12.19 16.70 17.64
N PRO A 140 -13.36 17.03 17.05
CA PRO A 140 -14.49 17.60 17.77
C PRO A 140 -15.12 16.64 18.78
N VAL A 141 -15.03 15.33 18.52
CA VAL A 141 -15.50 14.30 19.45
C VAL A 141 -14.65 14.40 20.71
N PHE A 142 -13.33 14.31 20.56
CA PHE A 142 -12.38 14.47 21.67
C PHE A 142 -12.54 15.81 22.43
N SER A 143 -12.60 16.93 21.71
CA SER A 143 -12.60 18.27 22.33
C SER A 143 -13.87 18.58 23.13
N LYS A 144 -15.02 18.07 22.71
CA LYS A 144 -16.28 18.18 23.47
C LYS A 144 -16.22 17.47 24.81
N PHE A 145 -15.45 16.39 24.93
CA PHE A 145 -15.29 15.67 26.18
C PHE A 145 -14.29 16.34 27.14
N VAL A 146 -13.24 17.00 26.62
CA VAL A 146 -12.22 17.68 27.45
C VAL A 146 -12.72 19.00 28.02
N THR A 147 -13.64 19.69 27.33
CA THR A 147 -14.11 21.05 27.70
C THR A 147 -15.23 21.08 28.75
N GLY A 148 -15.58 19.93 29.34
CA GLY A 148 -16.20 19.88 30.69
C GLY A 148 -17.66 20.32 30.80
N GLY A 149 -18.50 20.09 29.79
CA GLY A 149 -19.92 20.46 29.81
C GLY A 149 -20.91 19.38 30.27
N SER A 150 -20.46 18.14 30.54
CA SER A 150 -21.35 16.99 30.79
C SER A 150 -21.07 16.26 32.10
N SER A 151 -22.12 15.72 32.73
CA SER A 151 -22.06 14.89 33.94
C SER A 151 -21.27 13.62 33.67
N PHE A 152 -20.18 13.38 34.41
CA PHE A 152 -19.32 12.19 34.25
C PHE A 152 -20.12 10.88 34.25
N SER A 153 -19.86 10.00 33.27
CA SER A 153 -20.38 8.63 33.20
C SER A 153 -19.28 7.66 32.75
N TRP A 154 -19.37 6.39 33.14
CA TRP A 154 -18.36 5.39 32.76
C TRP A 154 -18.34 5.14 31.24
N GLU A 155 -19.50 5.23 30.59
CA GLU A 155 -19.65 5.10 29.15
C GLU A 155 -18.88 6.21 28.43
N MET A 156 -19.00 7.46 28.90
CA MET A 156 -18.26 8.59 28.32
C MET A 156 -16.75 8.42 28.48
N PHE A 157 -16.30 7.94 29.64
CA PHE A 157 -14.87 7.67 29.85
C PHE A 157 -14.33 6.63 28.85
N LEU A 158 -15.07 5.53 28.61
CA LEU A 158 -14.67 4.52 27.63
C LEU A 158 -14.62 5.09 26.21
N ILE A 159 -15.60 5.93 25.82
CA ILE A 159 -15.62 6.59 24.51
C ILE A 159 -14.38 7.48 24.32
N VAL A 160 -14.02 8.28 25.32
CA VAL A 160 -12.84 9.16 25.27
C VAL A 160 -11.55 8.37 25.12
N ILE A 161 -11.41 7.25 25.85
CA ILE A 161 -10.23 6.39 25.75
C ILE A 161 -10.13 5.79 24.35
N ILE A 162 -11.23 5.26 23.81
CA ILE A 162 -11.25 4.68 22.45
C ILE A 162 -10.92 5.74 21.39
N ASP A 163 -11.57 6.90 21.46
CA ASP A 163 -11.34 8.02 20.54
C ASP A 163 -9.90 8.55 20.61
N GLY A 164 -9.36 8.72 21.82
CA GLY A 164 -7.98 9.11 22.05
C GLY A 164 -6.97 8.10 21.46
N VAL A 165 -7.20 6.80 21.67
CA VAL A 165 -6.38 5.74 21.06
C VAL A 165 -6.47 5.79 19.53
N LEU A 166 -7.66 5.96 18.97
CA LEU A 166 -7.84 6.09 17.52
C LEU A 166 -7.10 7.31 16.97
N LEU A 167 -7.17 8.46 17.63
CA LEU A 167 -6.44 9.67 17.25
C LEU A 167 -4.92 9.44 17.24
N ILE A 168 -4.39 8.79 18.28
CA ILE A 168 -2.95 8.47 18.35
C ILE A 168 -2.55 7.54 17.20
N VAL A 169 -3.31 6.49 16.93
CA VAL A 169 -3.05 5.55 15.83
C VAL A 169 -3.05 6.28 14.48
N HIS A 170 -4.05 7.13 14.24
CA HIS A 170 -4.13 7.93 13.01
C HIS A 170 -2.98 8.92 12.89
N ALA A 171 -2.59 9.59 13.98
CA ALA A 171 -1.45 10.50 13.98
C ALA A 171 -0.15 9.77 13.61
N ILE A 172 0.12 8.62 14.23
CA ILE A 172 1.29 7.77 13.91
C ILE A 172 1.26 7.37 12.43
N GLN A 173 0.12 6.91 11.93
CA GLN A 173 -0.04 6.49 10.54
C GLN A 173 0.21 7.66 9.56
N ILE A 174 -0.37 8.84 9.82
CA ILE A 174 -0.18 10.04 8.99
C ILE A 174 1.29 10.45 8.99
N SER A 175 1.90 10.56 10.17
CA SER A 175 3.31 10.93 10.32
C SER A 175 4.24 9.97 9.57
N TYR A 176 4.00 8.66 9.68
CA TYR A 176 4.79 7.65 9.00
C TYR A 176 4.65 7.71 7.48
N ILE A 177 3.41 7.78 6.95
CA ILE A 177 3.15 7.86 5.52
C ILE A 177 3.77 9.14 4.94
N PHE A 178 3.56 10.27 5.60
CA PHE A 178 4.09 11.56 5.17
C PHE A 178 5.62 11.56 5.16
N TRP A 179 6.24 11.11 6.27
CA TRP A 179 7.69 11.01 6.36
C TRP A 179 8.26 10.15 5.23
N ARG A 180 7.72 8.94 5.04
CA ARG A 180 8.22 8.01 4.04
C ARG A 180 8.07 8.54 2.61
N LEU A 181 6.89 9.06 2.26
CA LEU A 181 6.66 9.59 0.91
C LEU A 181 7.46 10.88 0.67
N SER A 182 7.74 11.67 1.70
CA SER A 182 8.64 12.84 1.59
C SER A 182 10.09 12.44 1.32
N GLN A 183 10.59 11.35 1.93
CA GLN A 183 11.91 10.80 1.61
C GLN A 183 11.97 10.36 0.15
N LYS A 184 10.94 9.63 -0.30
CA LYS A 184 10.86 9.17 -1.69
C LYS A 184 10.75 10.33 -2.68
N TRP A 185 10.00 11.38 -2.34
CA TRP A 185 9.92 12.60 -3.14
C TRP A 185 11.30 13.24 -3.30
N LYS A 186 12.05 13.40 -2.21
CA LYS A 186 13.42 13.96 -2.24
C LYS A 186 14.38 13.11 -3.05
N GLU A 187 14.29 11.79 -2.95
CA GLU A 187 15.13 10.88 -3.75
C GLU A 187 14.87 11.04 -5.26
N LEU A 188 13.59 11.15 -5.64
CA LEU A 188 13.19 11.28 -7.04
C LEU A 188 13.40 12.68 -7.60
N SER A 189 13.37 13.73 -6.78
CA SER A 189 13.59 15.12 -7.24
C SER A 189 15.05 15.48 -7.44
N ASN A 190 15.97 14.73 -6.81
CA ASN A 190 17.41 14.99 -6.86
C ASN A 190 18.13 14.13 -7.92
N LYS A 191 17.40 13.33 -8.68
CA LYS A 191 17.86 12.54 -9.83
C LYS A 191 17.47 13.27 -11.12
#